data_AF-A0A6J1Q1W4-F1
#
_entry.id   AF-A0A6J1Q1W4-F1
#
_cell.length_a   1.000
_cell.length_b   1.000
_cell.length_c   1.000
_cell.angle_alpha   90.00
_cell.angle_beta   90.00
_cell.angle_gamma   90.00
#
_symmetry.space_group_name_H-M   'P 1'
#
loop_
_entity.id
_entity.type
_entity.pdbx_description
1 polymer ?
#
loop_
_entity_poly.entity_id
_entity_poly.type
_entity_poly.pdbx_seq_one_letter_code
_entity_poly.pdbx_strand_id
1 'polypeptide(L)'
;MSDHLKSSNLTMKFAPIQREIRLPTKRISYIEPPHVILCSDSKITPEEMIMTAICWTLGTRPTEMPVRQVHMTPELAKAVEMATNMIHSDQILVFLGMAGLMTIVKRIVRSSLLWNDEYHDFREYLINRWQDVCSTTEIENIFTSDVVFLGRVLRVMTFINTLEIWQIWIESRPALSRNLLVAALDLPEGSPMLVKTAMAKVKIEIQYFGMEMILKMDAFVSSQNINVNKAIFVPDIAQQAADLREAMDELRIRYGDRFPYLKIYRLEGTDRLNYKKYPDLFYAVIATEVANNSISLDSVKDILMDLQTRTARHIIDAEVKKTLKSEMVDKVTTANLRFLNIDPRLEPRSFCQRREENDYEMLSIEGPKD
;
A
#
# COMPACT_ATOMS: atom_id res chain seq x y z
N MET A 1 35.32 -26.95 -14.77
CA MET A 1 34.69 -26.48 -16.03
C MET A 1 33.19 -26.74 -15.93
N SER A 2 32.43 -25.65 -16.08
CA SER A 2 31.00 -25.55 -16.36
C SER A 2 30.00 -26.12 -15.36
N ASP A 3 29.72 -25.29 -14.35
CA ASP A 3 28.46 -25.22 -13.63
C ASP A 3 27.29 -24.89 -14.57
N HIS A 4 26.32 -25.78 -14.65
CA HIS A 4 24.96 -25.46 -15.09
C HIS A 4 24.02 -25.50 -13.89
N LEU A 5 23.95 -24.39 -13.15
CA LEU A 5 22.88 -24.13 -12.19
C LEU A 5 21.61 -23.78 -12.96
N LYS A 6 20.77 -24.80 -13.19
CA LYS A 6 19.35 -24.63 -13.50
C LYS A 6 18.68 -23.94 -12.32
N SER A 7 18.33 -22.68 -12.52
CA SER A 7 17.40 -21.90 -11.71
C SER A 7 16.09 -22.69 -11.51
N SER A 8 15.88 -23.17 -10.28
CA SER A 8 14.64 -23.82 -9.86
C SER A 8 13.63 -22.78 -9.40
N ASN A 9 12.59 -22.57 -10.21
CA ASN A 9 11.37 -21.85 -9.85
C ASN A 9 10.71 -22.49 -8.62
N LEU A 10 10.64 -21.77 -7.51
CA LEU A 10 9.88 -22.14 -6.32
C LEU A 10 8.40 -21.78 -6.51
N THR A 11 7.59 -22.77 -6.88
CA THR A 11 6.12 -22.73 -6.77
C THR A 11 5.72 -23.28 -5.40
N MET A 12 5.15 -22.46 -4.52
CA MET A 12 4.57 -22.96 -3.26
C MET A 12 3.28 -23.72 -3.57
N LYS A 13 3.27 -25.04 -3.30
CA LYS A 13 2.06 -25.85 -3.26
C LYS A 13 1.54 -25.89 -1.83
N PHE A 14 0.28 -25.52 -1.63
CA PHE A 14 -0.44 -25.74 -0.37
C PHE A 14 -0.85 -27.22 -0.29
N ALA A 15 -0.16 -28.01 0.54
CA ALA A 15 -0.49 -29.39 0.92
C ALA A 15 0.36 -29.79 2.15
N PRO A 16 -0.07 -30.77 2.98
CA PRO A 16 0.43 -30.94 4.34
C PRO A 16 1.91 -31.37 4.42
N ILE A 17 2.60 -30.69 5.34
CA ILE A 17 3.90 -30.97 5.98
C ILE A 17 5.04 -31.38 5.03
N GLN A 18 5.95 -30.45 4.77
CA GLN A 18 7.36 -30.48 5.20
C GLN A 18 8.17 -29.49 4.36
N ARG A 19 8.78 -28.49 5.01
CA ARG A 19 10.21 -28.10 4.93
C ARG A 19 10.42 -26.77 5.66
N GLU A 20 11.52 -26.69 6.41
CA GLU A 20 11.93 -25.55 7.26
C GLU A 20 12.40 -24.33 6.44
N ILE A 21 11.89 -23.13 6.72
CA ILE A 21 12.62 -21.87 6.52
C ILE A 21 13.24 -21.48 7.87
N ARG A 22 14.57 -21.37 7.89
CA ARG A 22 15.30 -20.81 9.03
C ARG A 22 15.34 -19.29 8.90
N LEU A 23 14.65 -18.58 9.79
CA LEU A 23 14.80 -17.13 9.99
C LEU A 23 16.02 -16.86 10.89
N PRO A 24 16.85 -15.83 10.61
CA PRO A 24 17.92 -15.42 11.51
C PRO A 24 17.35 -14.58 12.68
N THR A 25 17.72 -15.02 13.89
CA THR A 25 17.68 -14.35 15.22
C THR A 25 16.33 -13.82 15.77
N LYS A 26 16.00 -14.36 16.96
CA LYS A 26 14.70 -14.43 17.69
C LYS A 26 13.58 -15.15 16.92
N ARG A 27 13.34 -16.41 17.31
CA ARG A 27 12.18 -17.19 16.86
C ARG A 27 10.92 -16.56 17.44
N ILE A 28 10.05 -16.00 16.60
CA ILE A 28 8.69 -15.63 17.01
C ILE A 28 7.86 -16.90 17.09
N SER A 29 7.01 -16.97 18.11
CA SER A 29 6.10 -18.08 18.30
C SER A 29 4.64 -17.65 18.13
N TYR A 30 3.81 -18.57 17.66
CA TYR A 30 2.36 -18.50 17.79
C TYR A 30 1.97 -18.80 19.24
N ILE A 31 1.13 -17.98 19.84
CA ILE A 31 0.66 -18.18 21.22
C ILE A 31 -0.57 -19.07 21.20
N GLU A 32 -0.53 -20.18 21.96
CA GLU A 32 -1.67 -21.09 22.10
C GLU A 32 -2.07 -21.23 23.58
N PRO A 33 -3.35 -20.96 23.95
CA PRO A 33 -4.42 -20.42 23.11
C PRO A 33 -4.26 -18.91 22.81
N PRO A 34 -4.81 -18.40 21.70
CA PRO A 34 -4.63 -17.01 21.25
C PRO A 34 -5.21 -15.98 22.23
N HIS A 35 -6.25 -16.35 22.98
CA HIS A 35 -6.90 -15.50 23.98
C HIS A 35 -5.98 -15.07 25.14
N VAL A 36 -4.84 -15.74 25.32
CA VAL A 36 -3.84 -15.37 26.34
C VAL A 36 -3.29 -13.97 26.10
N ILE A 37 -3.32 -13.43 24.87
CA ILE A 37 -2.89 -12.05 24.60
C ILE A 37 -3.72 -10.99 25.37
N LEU A 38 -4.91 -11.37 25.83
CA LEU A 38 -5.83 -10.49 26.56
C LEU A 38 -5.54 -10.46 28.07
N CYS A 39 -4.62 -11.31 28.54
CA CYS A 39 -4.34 -11.54 29.95
C CYS A 39 -2.97 -11.00 30.38
N SER A 40 -2.65 -9.73 30.06
CA SER A 40 -1.53 -8.91 30.58
C SER A 40 -0.22 -9.63 31.01
N ASP A 41 0.22 -10.69 30.31
CA ASP A 41 1.45 -11.42 30.62
C ASP A 41 2.64 -10.66 30.03
N SER A 42 3.49 -10.10 30.90
CA SER A 42 4.68 -9.33 30.51
C SER A 42 5.72 -10.14 29.75
N LYS A 43 5.60 -11.48 29.74
CA LYS A 43 6.49 -12.36 28.97
C LYS A 43 6.09 -12.48 27.51
N ILE A 44 4.89 -12.03 27.12
CA ILE A 44 4.43 -12.07 25.73
C ILE A 44 4.97 -10.85 25.01
N THR A 45 5.69 -11.06 23.91
CA THR A 45 6.24 -9.91 23.17
C THR A 45 5.20 -9.32 22.22
N PRO A 46 5.28 -8.01 21.91
CA PRO A 46 4.37 -7.36 20.97
C PRO A 46 4.26 -8.07 19.62
N GLU A 47 5.37 -8.60 19.13
CA GLU A 47 5.43 -9.27 17.84
C GLU A 47 4.75 -10.64 17.87
N GLU A 48 4.86 -11.39 18.99
CA GLU A 48 4.09 -12.63 19.19
C GLU A 48 2.59 -12.34 19.25
N MET A 49 2.17 -11.23 19.88
CA MET A 49 0.76 -10.82 19.94
C MET A 49 0.19 -10.55 18.55
N ILE A 50 0.84 -9.69 17.76
CA ILE A 50 0.33 -9.30 16.45
C ILE A 50 0.38 -10.49 15.49
N MET A 51 1.46 -11.28 15.48
CA MET A 51 1.51 -12.51 14.67
C MET A 51 0.39 -13.48 15.02
N THR A 52 0.15 -13.71 16.31
CA THR A 52 -0.93 -14.60 16.77
C THR A 52 -2.29 -14.06 16.33
N ALA A 53 -2.53 -12.75 16.48
CA ALA A 53 -3.77 -12.10 16.08
C ALA A 53 -4.01 -12.16 14.57
N ILE A 54 -2.99 -11.90 13.73
CA ILE A 54 -3.09 -12.06 12.26
C ILE A 54 -3.41 -13.51 11.91
N CYS A 55 -2.66 -14.46 12.46
CA CYS A 55 -2.84 -15.86 12.14
C CYS A 55 -4.23 -16.37 12.55
N TRP A 56 -4.69 -15.97 13.73
CA TRP A 56 -6.02 -16.29 14.21
C TRP A 56 -7.11 -15.68 13.32
N THR A 57 -6.98 -14.39 12.98
CA THR A 57 -7.94 -13.66 12.15
C THR A 57 -8.09 -14.29 10.77
N LEU A 58 -6.96 -14.66 10.14
CA LEU A 58 -6.96 -15.28 8.82
C LEU A 58 -7.40 -16.76 8.85
N GLY A 59 -7.52 -17.36 10.04
CA GLY A 59 -7.72 -18.81 10.19
C GLY A 59 -6.52 -19.63 9.69
N THR A 60 -5.35 -19.00 9.58
CA THR A 60 -4.14 -19.60 9.00
C THR A 60 -2.95 -19.37 9.93
N ARG A 61 -2.22 -20.42 10.29
CA ARG A 61 -0.92 -20.30 10.95
C ARG A 61 0.21 -20.79 10.04
N PRO A 62 1.35 -20.09 9.95
CA PRO A 62 2.51 -20.59 9.23
C PRO A 62 2.98 -21.92 9.82
N THR A 63 3.23 -22.91 8.97
CA THR A 63 3.63 -24.28 9.38
C THR A 63 4.97 -24.32 10.13
N GLU A 64 5.79 -23.29 9.94
CA GLU A 64 7.16 -23.23 10.46
C GLU A 64 7.29 -22.30 11.68
N MET A 65 6.18 -21.68 12.10
CA MET A 65 6.19 -20.84 13.29
C MET A 65 6.14 -21.74 14.53
N PRO A 66 7.12 -21.66 15.45
CA PRO A 66 7.05 -22.42 16.69
C PRO A 66 5.80 -22.05 17.48
N VAL A 67 5.25 -23.01 18.22
CA VAL A 67 4.10 -22.77 19.09
C VAL A 67 4.62 -22.57 20.50
N ARG A 68 4.27 -21.43 21.10
CA ARG A 68 4.47 -21.15 22.51
C ARG A 68 3.22 -21.58 23.26
N GLN A 69 3.34 -22.69 23.98
CA GLN A 69 2.33 -23.08 24.95
C GLN A 69 2.52 -22.25 26.21
N VAL A 70 1.50 -21.46 26.57
CA VAL A 70 1.50 -20.74 27.83
C VAL A 70 0.91 -21.66 28.90
N HIS A 71 1.64 -21.84 29.99
CA HIS A 71 1.17 -22.68 31.09
C HIS A 71 -0.13 -22.10 31.67
N MET A 72 -1.19 -22.88 31.58
CA MET A 72 -2.52 -22.44 31.97
C MET A 72 -2.68 -22.57 33.49
N THR A 73 -2.35 -21.50 34.23
CA THR A 73 -2.64 -21.46 35.67
C THR A 73 -4.16 -21.35 35.88
N PRO A 74 -4.72 -21.74 37.03
CA PRO A 74 -6.15 -21.61 37.30
C PRO A 74 -6.67 -20.17 37.14
N GLU A 75 -5.87 -19.18 37.52
CA GLU A 75 -6.19 -17.76 37.38
C GLU A 75 -6.22 -17.35 35.90
N LEU A 76 -5.23 -17.79 35.12
CA LEU A 76 -5.18 -17.54 33.69
C LEU A 76 -6.31 -18.27 32.96
N ALA A 77 -6.61 -19.51 33.34
CA ALA A 77 -7.72 -20.28 32.78
C ALA A 77 -9.05 -19.56 32.96
N LYS A 78 -9.31 -19.04 34.17
CA LYS A 78 -10.52 -18.29 34.48
C LYS A 78 -10.58 -16.96 33.71
N ALA A 79 -9.45 -16.26 33.59
CA ALA A 79 -9.37 -15.02 32.80
C ALA A 79 -9.58 -15.28 31.31
N VAL A 80 -8.99 -16.35 30.78
CA VAL A 80 -9.17 -16.79 29.39
C VAL A 80 -10.61 -17.22 29.15
N GLU A 81 -11.23 -17.97 30.04
CA GLU A 81 -12.64 -18.39 29.95
C GLU A 81 -13.58 -17.18 29.91
N MET A 82 -13.38 -16.20 30.79
CA MET A 82 -14.13 -14.94 30.76
C MET A 82 -13.92 -14.19 29.45
N ALA A 83 -12.69 -14.17 28.92
CA ALA A 83 -12.40 -13.55 27.64
C ALA A 83 -13.08 -14.30 26.48
N THR A 84 -12.97 -15.63 26.39
CA THR A 84 -13.56 -16.44 25.31
C THR A 84 -15.08 -16.36 25.26
N ASN A 85 -15.73 -16.17 26.41
CA ASN A 85 -17.18 -16.03 26.48
C ASN A 85 -17.67 -14.61 26.10
N MET A 86 -16.76 -13.67 25.87
CA MET A 86 -17.06 -12.32 25.40
C MET A 86 -16.83 -12.21 23.90
N ILE A 87 -17.87 -11.78 23.17
CA ILE A 87 -17.79 -11.37 21.75
C ILE A 87 -16.65 -10.35 21.51
N HIS A 88 -16.29 -9.60 22.54
CA HIS A 88 -15.21 -8.62 22.52
C HIS A 88 -13.81 -9.20 22.28
N SER A 89 -13.55 -10.46 22.63
CA SER A 89 -12.22 -11.07 22.44
C SER A 89 -11.90 -11.30 20.97
N ASP A 90 -12.87 -11.81 20.23
CA ASP A 90 -12.78 -11.96 18.77
C ASP A 90 -12.61 -10.59 18.11
N GLN A 91 -13.36 -9.58 18.56
CA GLN A 91 -13.22 -8.22 18.08
C GLN A 91 -11.80 -7.65 18.29
N ILE A 92 -11.20 -7.84 19.47
CA ILE A 92 -9.84 -7.38 19.75
C ILE A 92 -8.82 -8.11 18.86
N LEU A 93 -8.97 -9.43 18.72
CA LEU A 93 -8.08 -10.24 17.88
C LEU A 93 -8.17 -9.84 16.41
N VAL A 94 -9.39 -9.67 15.87
CA VAL A 94 -9.60 -9.20 14.48
C VAL A 94 -9.04 -7.80 14.30
N PHE A 95 -9.28 -6.88 15.24
CA PHE A 95 -8.73 -5.53 15.19
C PHE A 95 -7.20 -5.54 15.11
N LEU A 96 -6.53 -6.28 16.01
CA LEU A 96 -5.07 -6.40 16.02
C LEU A 96 -4.54 -7.06 14.75
N GLY A 97 -5.22 -8.07 14.22
CA GLY A 97 -4.86 -8.72 12.96
C GLY A 97 -4.96 -7.75 11.77
N MET A 98 -6.07 -7.02 11.66
CA MET A 98 -6.29 -5.99 10.64
C MET A 98 -5.23 -4.88 10.73
N ALA A 99 -5.03 -4.31 11.92
CA ALA A 99 -4.08 -3.23 12.13
C ALA A 99 -2.63 -3.69 11.90
N GLY A 100 -2.28 -4.92 12.30
CA GLY A 100 -0.97 -5.51 12.06
C GLY A 100 -0.66 -5.66 10.57
N LEU A 101 -1.65 -6.01 9.75
CA LEU A 101 -1.49 -6.07 8.29
C LEU A 101 -1.41 -4.69 7.65
N MET A 102 -2.26 -3.74 8.06
CA MET A 102 -2.23 -2.37 7.53
C MET A 102 -0.90 -1.67 7.82
N THR A 103 -0.32 -1.91 9.00
CA THR A 103 0.96 -1.31 9.41
C THR A 103 2.17 -1.86 8.66
N ILE A 104 2.03 -2.97 7.91
CA ILE A 104 3.06 -3.41 6.95
C ILE A 104 3.17 -2.43 5.78
N VAL A 105 2.05 -1.82 5.38
CA VAL A 105 1.97 -0.95 4.20
C VAL A 105 2.03 0.53 4.57
N LYS A 106 1.34 0.93 5.64
CA LYS A 106 1.26 2.32 6.07
C LYS A 106 1.89 2.49 7.44
N ARG A 107 2.92 3.36 7.51
CA ARG A 107 3.68 3.61 8.73
C ARG A 107 2.84 4.37 9.75
N ILE A 108 2.99 4.00 11.03
CA ILE A 108 2.57 4.83 12.16
C ILE A 108 3.56 6.00 12.26
N VAL A 109 3.14 7.20 11.83
CA VAL A 109 3.94 8.41 12.02
C VAL A 109 3.53 9.03 13.35
N ARG A 110 4.46 9.06 14.33
CA ARG A 110 4.32 9.95 15.49
C ARG A 110 4.53 11.37 15.00
N SER A 111 3.48 12.18 14.98
CA SER A 111 3.66 13.63 14.83
C SER A 111 4.45 14.14 16.04
N SER A 112 5.70 14.55 15.80
CA SER A 112 6.48 15.29 16.79
C SER A 112 6.04 16.76 16.76
N LEU A 113 4.89 17.07 17.37
CA LEU A 113 4.46 18.39 17.87
C LEU A 113 4.64 19.66 17.00
N LEU A 114 5.13 19.61 15.76
CA LEU A 114 5.59 20.78 15.00
C LEU A 114 5.57 20.55 13.47
N TRP A 115 4.63 19.79 12.91
CA TRP A 115 4.40 19.83 11.46
C TRP A 115 2.90 19.78 11.18
N ASN A 116 2.39 20.88 10.61
CA ASN A 116 1.00 21.12 10.28
C ASN A 116 0.52 20.18 9.15
N ASP A 117 -0.72 19.73 9.31
CA ASP A 117 -1.70 19.37 8.28
C ASP A 117 -1.25 18.44 7.13
N GLU A 118 -1.41 17.13 7.37
CA GLU A 118 -1.98 16.14 6.41
C GLU A 118 -1.95 14.71 6.99
N TYR A 119 -1.14 14.47 8.02
CA TYR A 119 -1.12 13.20 8.77
C TYR A 119 -2.06 13.29 9.98
N HIS A 120 -3.36 13.12 9.74
CA HIS A 120 -4.29 12.68 10.79
C HIS A 120 -3.63 11.54 11.59
N ASP A 121 -3.71 11.61 12.93
CA ASP A 121 -3.11 10.62 13.84
C ASP A 121 -3.42 9.22 13.31
N PHE A 122 -2.40 8.44 12.95
CA PHE A 122 -2.61 7.10 12.38
C PHE A 122 -3.40 6.20 13.35
N ARG A 123 -3.44 6.55 14.64
CA ARG A 123 -4.33 5.96 15.64
C ARG A 123 -5.80 6.23 15.31
N GLU A 124 -6.14 7.47 15.04
CA GLU A 124 -7.47 7.90 14.58
C GLU A 124 -7.83 7.18 13.28
N TYR A 125 -6.88 7.05 12.35
CA TYR A 125 -7.08 6.28 11.12
C TYR A 125 -7.49 4.82 11.39
N LEU A 126 -6.73 4.09 12.21
CA LEU A 126 -7.03 2.69 12.54
C LEU A 126 -8.37 2.54 13.28
N ILE A 127 -8.67 3.47 14.20
CA ILE A 127 -9.93 3.48 14.96
C ILE A 127 -11.11 3.74 14.01
N ASN A 128 -10.99 4.69 13.09
CA ASN A 128 -12.03 4.97 12.09
C ASN A 128 -12.25 3.78 11.16
N ARG A 129 -11.17 3.12 10.71
CA ARG A 129 -11.31 1.88 9.91
C ARG A 129 -11.99 0.76 10.68
N TRP A 130 -11.72 0.63 11.97
CA TRP A 130 -12.41 -0.34 12.82
C TRP A 130 -13.88 0.03 13.04
N GLN A 131 -14.18 1.32 13.24
CA GLN A 131 -15.55 1.80 13.36
C GLN A 131 -16.38 1.53 12.11
N ASP A 132 -15.79 1.67 10.91
CA ASP A 132 -16.44 1.25 9.66
C ASP A 132 -16.77 -0.24 9.65
N VAL A 133 -15.84 -1.09 10.12
CA VAL A 133 -16.04 -2.55 10.19
C VAL A 133 -17.20 -2.86 11.14
N CYS A 134 -17.20 -2.26 12.33
CA CYS A 134 -18.28 -2.43 13.30
C CYS A 134 -19.64 -2.01 12.74
N SER A 135 -19.69 -0.84 12.08
CA SER A 135 -20.92 -0.31 11.48
C SER A 135 -21.44 -1.20 10.36
N THR A 136 -20.55 -1.72 9.51
CA THR A 136 -20.91 -2.61 8.38
C THR A 136 -21.39 -3.98 8.85
N THR A 137 -20.93 -4.43 10.02
CA THR A 137 -21.27 -5.75 10.59
C THR A 137 -22.32 -5.67 11.68
N GLU A 138 -22.87 -4.48 11.93
CA GLU A 138 -23.90 -4.20 12.94
C GLU A 138 -23.51 -4.67 14.35
N ILE A 139 -22.20 -4.63 14.66
CA ILE A 139 -21.69 -4.97 16.00
C ILE A 139 -21.33 -3.71 16.78
N GLU A 140 -21.51 -3.77 18.10
CA GLU A 140 -21.03 -2.73 18.99
C GLU A 140 -19.50 -2.66 18.94
N ASN A 141 -18.97 -1.45 18.77
CA ASN A 141 -17.53 -1.22 18.76
C ASN A 141 -16.96 -1.35 20.18
N ILE A 142 -16.05 -2.32 20.37
CA ILE A 142 -15.31 -2.52 21.63
C ILE A 142 -14.64 -1.27 22.19
N PHE A 143 -14.24 -0.34 21.33
CA PHE A 143 -13.61 0.91 21.72
C PHE A 143 -14.61 2.02 21.98
N THR A 144 -15.92 1.78 21.95
CA THR A 144 -16.96 2.73 22.38
C THR A 144 -17.90 2.16 23.44
N SER A 145 -17.87 0.84 23.66
CA SER A 145 -18.68 0.14 24.66
C SER A 145 -18.39 0.56 26.10
N ASP A 146 -19.45 0.74 26.88
CA ASP A 146 -19.42 1.07 28.32
C ASP A 146 -18.81 -0.04 29.19
N VAL A 147 -18.65 -1.26 28.65
CA VAL A 147 -18.08 -2.42 29.37
C VAL A 147 -16.57 -2.25 29.66
N VAL A 148 -15.87 -1.33 28.97
CA VAL A 148 -14.41 -1.13 29.09
C VAL A 148 -14.05 0.27 29.67
N PHE A 149 -15.00 0.96 30.30
CA PHE A 149 -14.94 2.42 30.50
C PHE A 149 -13.82 2.99 31.40
N LEU A 150 -13.13 2.19 32.23
CA LEU A 150 -12.00 2.66 33.04
C LEU A 150 -10.62 2.19 32.56
N GLY A 151 -10.56 1.30 31.56
CA GLY A 151 -9.32 0.79 30.95
C GLY A 151 -9.14 1.16 29.48
N ARG A 152 -10.13 1.83 28.88
CA ARG A 152 -10.26 2.13 27.44
C ARG A 152 -9.06 2.86 26.86
N VAL A 153 -8.64 3.96 27.48
CA VAL A 153 -7.48 4.74 27.01
C VAL A 153 -6.19 3.94 27.16
N LEU A 154 -6.00 3.24 28.28
CA LEU A 154 -4.77 2.50 28.55
C LEU A 154 -4.61 1.28 27.63
N ARG A 155 -5.68 0.53 27.35
CA ARG A 155 -5.64 -0.63 26.45
C ARG A 155 -5.46 -0.22 24.99
N VAL A 156 -6.18 0.80 24.52
CA VAL A 156 -5.98 1.34 23.16
C VAL A 156 -4.55 1.82 23.00
N MET A 157 -4.03 2.60 23.95
CA MET A 157 -2.63 3.05 23.94
C MET A 157 -1.64 1.88 23.94
N THR A 158 -1.94 0.82 24.70
CA THR A 158 -1.11 -0.39 24.72
C THR A 158 -1.09 -1.08 23.37
N PHE A 159 -2.25 -1.29 22.72
CA PHE A 159 -2.32 -1.91 21.40
C PHE A 159 -1.62 -1.08 20.32
N ILE A 160 -1.74 0.25 20.38
CA ILE A 160 -0.99 1.11 19.46
C ILE A 160 0.52 0.98 19.70
N ASN A 161 0.98 1.02 20.95
CA ASN A 161 2.41 0.84 21.25
C ASN A 161 2.91 -0.55 20.79
N THR A 162 2.08 -1.58 20.93
CA THR A 162 2.34 -2.93 20.39
C THR A 162 2.52 -2.90 18.87
N LEU A 163 1.66 -2.18 18.15
CA LEU A 163 1.73 -2.02 16.69
C LEU A 163 2.97 -1.22 16.26
N GLU A 164 3.37 -0.19 17.02
CA GLU A 164 4.61 0.59 16.76
C GLU A 164 5.85 -0.33 16.79
N ILE A 165 5.93 -1.21 17.80
CA ILE A 165 7.04 -2.18 17.93
C ILE A 165 6.98 -3.22 16.81
N TRP A 166 5.80 -3.76 16.53
CA TRP A 166 5.56 -4.69 15.43
C TRP A 166 6.03 -4.13 14.09
N GLN A 167 5.71 -2.86 13.81
CA GLN A 167 6.05 -2.22 12.55
C GLN A 167 7.57 -2.18 12.30
N ILE A 168 8.35 -1.73 13.29
CA ILE A 168 9.82 -1.71 13.20
C ILE A 168 10.36 -3.12 12.98
N TRP A 169 9.76 -4.11 13.66
CA TRP A 169 10.17 -5.49 13.54
C TRP A 169 9.87 -6.08 12.14
N ILE A 170 8.67 -5.85 11.60
CA ILE A 170 8.23 -6.42 10.32
C ILE A 170 8.90 -5.74 9.11
N GLU A 171 9.26 -4.46 9.21
CA GLU A 171 9.98 -3.69 8.17
C GLU A 171 11.28 -4.40 7.73
N SER A 172 12.03 -4.98 8.68
CA SER A 172 13.25 -5.74 8.38
C SER A 172 13.00 -7.16 7.80
N ARG A 173 11.74 -7.55 7.58
CA ARG A 173 11.32 -8.90 7.19
C ARG A 173 10.39 -8.90 5.97
N PRO A 174 10.88 -8.49 4.78
CA PRO A 174 10.04 -8.33 3.59
C PRO A 174 9.41 -9.65 3.09
N ALA A 175 10.08 -10.79 3.28
CA ALA A 175 9.53 -12.09 2.90
C ALA A 175 8.31 -12.47 3.75
N LEU A 176 8.39 -12.28 5.07
CA LEU A 176 7.29 -12.53 6.00
C LEU A 176 6.14 -11.57 5.75
N SER A 177 6.45 -10.27 5.65
CA SER A 177 5.48 -9.21 5.32
C SER A 177 4.62 -9.62 4.13
N ARG A 178 5.27 -9.97 3.02
CA ARG A 178 4.59 -10.40 1.80
C ARG A 178 3.75 -11.66 2.00
N ASN A 179 4.25 -12.67 2.70
CA ASN A 179 3.49 -13.90 2.93
C ASN A 179 2.20 -13.64 3.73
N LEU A 180 2.25 -12.75 4.73
CA LEU A 180 1.07 -12.32 5.47
C LEU A 180 0.07 -11.57 4.57
N LEU A 181 0.57 -10.69 3.69
CA LEU A 181 -0.27 -9.96 2.74
C LEU A 181 -0.93 -10.89 1.70
N VAL A 182 -0.23 -11.91 1.20
CA VAL A 182 -0.81 -12.93 0.33
C VAL A 182 -1.94 -13.68 1.05
N ALA A 183 -1.70 -14.10 2.30
CA ALA A 183 -2.72 -14.80 3.09
C ALA A 183 -3.97 -13.92 3.35
N ALA A 184 -3.79 -12.61 3.50
CA ALA A 184 -4.90 -11.66 3.63
C ALA A 184 -5.70 -11.49 2.32
N LEU A 185 -5.04 -11.57 1.16
CA LEU A 185 -5.70 -11.49 -0.14
C LEU A 185 -6.45 -12.77 -0.51
N ASP A 186 -5.89 -13.92 -0.15
CA ASP A 186 -6.43 -15.25 -0.45
C ASP A 186 -7.34 -15.76 0.69
N LEU A 187 -8.08 -14.84 1.34
CA LEU A 187 -8.98 -15.17 2.45
C LEU A 187 -10.04 -16.20 1.99
N PRO A 188 -10.28 -17.29 2.75
CA PRO A 188 -11.29 -18.28 2.40
C PRO A 188 -12.70 -17.71 2.28
N GLU A 189 -13.47 -18.17 1.29
CA GLU A 189 -14.87 -17.77 1.12
C GLU A 189 -15.75 -18.12 2.33
N GLY A 190 -15.38 -19.14 3.11
CA GLY A 190 -16.09 -19.54 4.32
C GLY A 190 -15.81 -18.67 5.56
N SER A 191 -14.93 -17.66 5.48
CA SER A 191 -14.54 -16.88 6.66
C SER A 191 -15.71 -16.09 7.27
N PRO A 192 -15.69 -15.84 8.60
CA PRO A 192 -16.71 -15.06 9.28
C PRO A 192 -16.88 -13.65 8.67
N MET A 193 -18.10 -13.10 8.72
CA MET A 193 -18.41 -11.79 8.15
C MET A 193 -17.52 -10.67 8.73
N LEU A 194 -17.28 -10.70 10.05
CA LEU A 194 -16.37 -9.76 10.72
C LEU A 194 -14.97 -9.77 10.11
N VAL A 195 -14.42 -10.97 9.88
CA VAL A 195 -13.09 -11.14 9.27
C VAL A 195 -13.10 -10.67 7.83
N LYS A 196 -14.10 -11.03 7.03
CA LYS A 196 -14.23 -10.58 5.63
C LYS A 196 -14.27 -9.06 5.52
N THR A 197 -15.07 -8.39 6.34
CA THR A 197 -15.17 -6.93 6.34
C THR A 197 -13.86 -6.27 6.77
N ALA A 198 -13.19 -6.80 7.80
CA ALA A 198 -11.89 -6.31 8.22
C ALA A 198 -10.82 -6.49 7.12
N MET A 199 -10.77 -7.66 6.48
CA MET A 199 -9.84 -7.93 5.39
C MET A 199 -10.16 -7.14 4.13
N ALA A 200 -11.42 -6.76 3.88
CA ALA A 200 -11.76 -5.83 2.81
C ALA A 200 -11.10 -4.45 3.02
N LYS A 201 -11.06 -3.96 4.26
CA LYS A 201 -10.33 -2.72 4.60
C LYS A 201 -8.83 -2.89 4.40
N VAL A 202 -8.25 -4.02 4.82
CA VAL A 202 -6.83 -4.35 4.53
C VAL A 202 -6.57 -4.37 3.03
N LYS A 203 -7.45 -5.02 2.26
CA LYS A 203 -7.32 -5.20 0.81
C LYS A 203 -7.34 -3.87 0.06
N ILE A 204 -8.09 -2.87 0.55
CA ILE A 204 -8.04 -1.49 0.04
C ILE A 204 -6.70 -0.85 0.38
N GLU A 205 -6.24 -0.97 1.62
CA GLU A 205 -4.99 -0.34 2.08
C GLU A 205 -3.75 -0.85 1.34
N ILE A 206 -3.72 -2.14 1.02
CA ILE A 206 -2.55 -2.78 0.39
C ILE A 206 -2.57 -2.68 -1.14
N GLN A 207 -3.55 -1.99 -1.73
CA GLN A 207 -3.57 -1.72 -3.16
C GLN A 207 -2.33 -0.96 -3.57
N TYR A 208 -1.71 -1.42 -4.66
CA TYR A 208 -0.51 -0.85 -5.24
C TYR A 208 0.69 -0.80 -4.30
N PHE A 209 0.72 -1.66 -3.26
CA PHE A 209 1.86 -1.79 -2.36
C PHE A 209 3.16 -1.99 -3.15
N GLY A 210 4.16 -1.14 -2.89
CA GLY A 210 5.45 -1.17 -3.57
C GLY A 210 5.41 -0.74 -5.05
N MET A 211 4.33 -0.12 -5.50
CA MET A 211 4.16 0.41 -6.87
C MET A 211 4.05 1.94 -6.91
N GLU A 212 4.17 2.64 -5.78
CA GLU A 212 3.98 4.09 -5.67
C GLU A 212 4.75 4.90 -6.73
N MET A 213 6.07 4.68 -6.85
CA MET A 213 6.86 5.40 -7.87
C MET A 213 6.48 5.03 -9.30
N ILE A 214 6.08 3.77 -9.54
CA ILE A 214 5.61 3.34 -10.87
C ILE A 214 4.31 4.07 -11.22
N LEU A 215 3.40 4.21 -10.26
CA LEU A 215 2.16 4.98 -10.44
C LEU A 215 2.44 6.47 -10.64
N LYS A 216 3.40 7.06 -9.93
CA LYS A 216 3.81 8.46 -10.16
C LYS A 216 4.39 8.65 -11.57
N MET A 217 5.23 7.72 -12.04
CA MET A 217 5.76 7.74 -13.41
C MET A 217 4.67 7.56 -14.47
N ASP A 218 3.70 6.70 -14.21
CA ASP A 218 2.52 6.52 -15.07
C ASP A 218 1.63 7.77 -15.09
N ALA A 219 1.44 8.43 -13.93
CA ALA A 219 0.66 9.65 -13.80
C ALA A 219 1.36 10.90 -14.38
N PHE A 220 2.69 10.90 -14.45
CA PHE A 220 3.50 11.98 -15.03
C PHE A 220 3.08 12.34 -16.47
N VAL A 221 2.53 11.36 -17.19
CA VAL A 221 2.09 11.49 -18.58
C VAL A 221 0.57 11.57 -18.73
N SER A 222 -0.18 11.56 -17.62
CA SER A 222 -1.63 11.61 -17.67
C SER A 222 -2.12 13.03 -17.96
N SER A 223 -2.96 13.16 -18.99
CA SER A 223 -3.60 14.42 -19.43
C SER A 223 -4.57 15.04 -18.41
N GLN A 224 -4.80 14.38 -17.26
CA GLN A 224 -5.56 14.93 -16.15
C GLN A 224 -4.78 16.02 -15.37
N ASN A 225 -3.46 16.09 -15.54
CA ASN A 225 -2.68 17.21 -15.02
C ASN A 225 -2.85 18.42 -15.94
N ILE A 226 -3.41 19.50 -15.38
CA ILE A 226 -3.64 20.80 -16.05
C ILE A 226 -2.35 21.36 -16.67
N ASN A 227 -1.19 20.94 -16.19
CA ASN A 227 0.14 21.29 -16.71
C ASN A 227 0.92 20.03 -17.10
N VAL A 228 0.93 19.66 -18.38
CA VAL A 228 1.82 18.60 -18.89
C VAL A 228 3.28 19.08 -18.74
N ASN A 229 4.12 18.28 -18.08
CA ASN A 229 5.51 18.64 -17.82
C ASN A 229 6.34 18.56 -19.11
N LYS A 230 7.10 19.62 -19.43
CA LYS A 230 7.89 19.69 -20.68
C LYS A 230 8.95 18.60 -20.82
N ALA A 231 9.41 18.01 -19.72
CA ALA A 231 10.37 16.92 -19.80
C ALA A 231 9.82 15.71 -20.59
N ILE A 232 8.50 15.57 -20.75
CA ILE A 232 7.92 14.52 -21.59
C ILE A 232 8.27 14.67 -23.09
N PHE A 233 8.66 15.86 -23.56
CA PHE A 233 9.08 16.07 -24.94
C PHE A 233 10.52 15.63 -25.22
N VAL A 234 11.28 15.29 -24.17
CA VAL A 234 12.59 14.66 -24.34
C VAL A 234 12.38 13.25 -24.91
N PRO A 235 13.00 12.89 -26.05
CA PRO A 235 12.72 11.62 -26.73
C PRO A 235 12.87 10.38 -25.85
N ASP A 236 13.94 10.30 -25.04
CA ASP A 236 14.16 9.18 -24.12
C ASP A 236 13.07 9.06 -23.06
N ILE A 237 12.57 10.20 -22.55
CA ILE A 237 11.50 10.22 -21.54
C ILE A 237 10.17 9.79 -22.17
N ALA A 238 9.84 10.32 -23.36
CA ALA A 238 8.64 9.95 -24.10
C ALA A 238 8.60 8.45 -24.42
N GLN A 239 9.71 7.89 -24.89
CA GLN A 239 9.83 6.46 -25.17
C GLN A 239 9.67 5.63 -23.90
N GLN A 240 10.39 5.98 -22.82
CA GLN A 240 10.29 5.25 -21.56
C GLN A 240 8.89 5.30 -20.95
N ALA A 241 8.16 6.41 -21.12
CA ALA A 241 6.79 6.52 -20.67
C ALA A 241 5.82 5.67 -21.51
N ALA A 242 5.99 5.63 -22.84
CA ALA A 242 5.22 4.74 -23.71
C ALA A 242 5.47 3.27 -23.34
N ASP A 243 6.74 2.88 -23.20
CA ASP A 243 7.15 1.52 -22.81
C ASP A 243 6.59 1.12 -21.43
N LEU A 244 6.56 2.07 -20.47
CA LEU A 244 5.97 1.83 -19.15
C LEU A 244 4.45 1.66 -19.24
N ARG A 245 3.76 2.54 -19.98
CA ARG A 245 2.30 2.48 -20.17
C ARG A 245 1.89 1.17 -20.80
N GLU A 246 2.58 0.75 -21.86
CA GLU A 246 2.35 -0.54 -22.52
C GLU A 246 2.53 -1.70 -21.52
N ALA A 247 3.62 -1.71 -20.74
CA ALA A 247 3.82 -2.74 -19.72
C ALA A 247 2.72 -2.74 -18.64
N MET A 248 2.26 -1.57 -18.20
CA MET A 248 1.17 -1.43 -17.23
C MET A 248 -0.15 -1.96 -17.81
N ASP A 249 -0.48 -1.63 -19.05
CA ASP A 249 -1.72 -2.04 -19.70
C ASP A 249 -1.74 -3.54 -19.99
N GLU A 250 -0.63 -4.10 -20.47
CA GLU A 250 -0.48 -5.55 -20.67
C GLU A 250 -0.64 -6.32 -19.35
N LEU A 251 -0.01 -5.86 -18.28
CA LEU A 251 -0.13 -6.48 -16.95
C LEU A 251 -1.56 -6.33 -16.39
N ARG A 252 -2.22 -5.20 -16.64
CA ARG A 252 -3.60 -4.96 -16.21
C ARG A 252 -4.57 -5.91 -16.91
N ILE A 253 -4.42 -6.08 -18.22
CA ILE A 253 -5.20 -7.04 -19.02
C ILE A 253 -4.93 -8.47 -18.54
N ARG A 254 -3.66 -8.82 -18.33
CA ARG A 254 -3.25 -10.18 -17.97
C ARG A 254 -3.73 -10.61 -16.59
N TYR A 255 -3.72 -9.70 -15.61
CA TYR A 255 -3.95 -10.03 -14.20
C TYR A 255 -5.27 -9.53 -13.62
N GLY A 256 -6.03 -8.70 -14.34
CA GLY A 256 -7.35 -8.21 -13.92
C GLY A 256 -7.34 -7.68 -12.48
N ASP A 257 -8.20 -8.23 -11.63
CA ASP A 257 -8.34 -7.83 -10.22
C ASP A 257 -7.08 -8.05 -9.36
N ARG A 258 -6.10 -8.83 -9.84
CA ARG A 258 -4.81 -9.02 -9.16
C ARG A 258 -3.78 -7.95 -9.51
N PHE A 259 -4.04 -7.11 -10.52
CA PHE A 259 -3.14 -6.05 -10.96
C PHE A 259 -2.74 -5.07 -9.85
N PRO A 260 -3.65 -4.61 -8.97
CA PRO A 260 -3.23 -3.74 -7.85
C PRO A 260 -2.28 -4.43 -6.86
N TYR A 261 -2.15 -5.76 -6.90
CA TYR A 261 -1.41 -6.55 -5.90
C TYR A 261 -0.16 -7.24 -6.50
N LEU A 262 0.33 -6.75 -7.64
CA LEU A 262 1.41 -7.38 -8.41
C LEU A 262 2.68 -7.66 -7.59
N LYS A 263 3.13 -6.69 -6.79
CA LYS A 263 4.34 -6.83 -5.95
C LYS A 263 4.14 -7.82 -4.80
N ILE A 264 2.89 -8.00 -4.34
CA ILE A 264 2.54 -8.95 -3.28
C ILE A 264 2.58 -10.38 -3.83
N TYR A 265 1.89 -10.63 -4.95
CA TYR A 265 1.83 -11.95 -5.57
C TYR A 265 3.12 -12.37 -6.33
N ARG A 266 4.02 -11.43 -6.64
CA ARG A 266 5.19 -11.65 -7.52
C ARG A 266 4.82 -12.36 -8.83
N LEU A 267 3.80 -11.82 -9.50
CA LEU A 267 3.37 -12.35 -10.78
C LEU A 267 4.45 -12.14 -11.85
N GLU A 268 4.41 -12.97 -12.89
CA GLU A 268 5.35 -12.90 -14.00
C GLU A 268 5.29 -11.52 -14.71
N GLY A 269 6.43 -11.02 -15.20
CA GLY A 269 6.49 -9.73 -15.90
C GLY A 269 6.47 -8.51 -14.98
N THR A 270 6.27 -8.66 -13.66
CA THR A 270 6.31 -7.54 -12.70
C THR A 270 7.69 -6.91 -12.54
N ASP A 271 8.75 -7.58 -13.01
CA ASP A 271 10.11 -7.06 -13.11
C ASP A 271 10.23 -5.94 -14.17
N ARG A 272 9.30 -5.88 -15.14
CA ARG A 272 9.17 -4.75 -16.07
C ARG A 272 8.82 -3.47 -15.34
N LEU A 273 8.01 -3.55 -14.28
CA LEU A 273 7.66 -2.42 -13.40
C LEU A 273 8.77 -2.15 -12.37
N ASN A 274 9.95 -1.81 -12.87
CA ASN A 274 11.10 -1.40 -12.07
C ASN A 274 11.62 -0.06 -12.59
N TYR A 275 11.68 0.94 -11.71
CA TYR A 275 12.13 2.30 -12.07
C TYR A 275 13.52 2.32 -12.72
N LYS A 276 14.40 1.36 -12.38
CA LYS A 276 15.73 1.23 -12.99
C LYS A 276 15.70 0.93 -14.49
N LYS A 277 14.59 0.39 -15.02
CA LYS A 277 14.40 0.17 -16.47
C LYS A 277 13.98 1.45 -17.21
N TYR A 278 13.56 2.49 -16.47
CA TYR A 278 13.09 3.76 -17.01
C TYR A 278 13.79 4.94 -16.30
N PRO A 279 15.13 5.02 -16.36
CA PRO A 279 15.90 5.93 -15.53
C PRO A 279 15.66 7.42 -15.85
N ASP A 280 15.44 7.78 -17.12
CA ASP A 280 15.20 9.16 -17.53
C ASP A 280 13.81 9.64 -17.09
N LEU A 281 12.79 8.80 -17.27
CA LEU A 281 11.43 9.07 -16.77
C LEU A 281 11.40 9.16 -15.24
N PHE A 282 12.05 8.23 -14.55
CA PHE A 282 12.14 8.24 -13.10
C PHE A 282 12.83 9.52 -12.58
N TYR A 283 13.95 9.92 -13.20
CA TYR A 283 14.63 11.16 -12.85
C TYR A 283 13.74 12.39 -13.06
N ALA A 284 13.04 12.48 -14.20
CA ALA A 284 12.16 13.59 -14.51
C ALA A 284 11.01 13.74 -13.49
N VAL A 285 10.42 12.63 -13.05
CA VAL A 285 9.40 12.61 -12.00
C VAL A 285 9.97 13.15 -10.68
N ILE A 286 11.12 12.63 -10.23
CA ILE A 286 11.74 13.08 -8.99
C ILE A 286 12.12 14.56 -9.05
N ALA A 287 12.72 15.02 -10.15
CA ALA A 287 13.07 16.43 -10.33
C ALA A 287 11.83 17.35 -10.28
N THR A 288 10.70 16.87 -10.80
CA THR A 288 9.42 17.59 -10.75
C THR A 288 8.87 17.66 -9.32
N GLU A 289 8.88 16.54 -8.59
CA GLU A 289 8.41 16.49 -7.20
C GLU A 289 9.28 17.36 -6.28
N VAL A 290 10.60 17.41 -6.52
CA VAL A 290 11.53 18.31 -5.80
C VAL A 290 11.23 19.77 -6.15
N ALA A 291 11.00 20.10 -7.43
CA ALA A 291 10.65 21.46 -7.85
C ALA A 291 9.31 21.93 -7.25
N ASN A 292 8.36 21.02 -7.04
CA ASN A 292 7.07 21.28 -6.41
C ASN A 292 7.10 21.27 -4.87
N ASN A 293 8.28 21.06 -4.26
CA ASN A 293 8.46 20.86 -2.81
C ASN A 293 7.67 19.67 -2.23
N SER A 294 7.27 18.70 -3.06
CA SER A 294 6.53 17.50 -2.65
C SER A 294 7.45 16.42 -2.07
N ILE A 295 8.74 16.43 -2.44
CA ILE A 295 9.77 15.51 -1.93
C ILE A 295 11.05 16.29 -1.60
N SER A 296 11.71 15.95 -0.49
CA SER A 296 13.04 16.51 -0.15
C SER A 296 14.15 15.82 -0.96
N LEU A 297 15.06 16.61 -1.55
CA LEU A 297 16.19 16.09 -2.31
C LEU A 297 17.06 15.13 -1.49
N ASP A 298 17.25 15.41 -0.19
CA ASP A 298 18.06 14.56 0.69
C ASP A 298 17.47 13.17 0.86
N SER A 299 16.14 13.02 0.78
CA SER A 299 15.45 11.73 0.92
C SER A 299 15.67 10.77 -0.26
N VAL A 300 16.06 11.30 -1.43
CA VAL A 300 16.22 10.54 -2.67
C VAL A 300 17.65 10.56 -3.20
N LYS A 301 18.55 11.28 -2.53
CA LYS A 301 19.93 11.52 -2.97
C LYS A 301 20.70 10.23 -3.26
N ASP A 302 20.63 9.26 -2.35
CA ASP A 302 21.34 7.98 -2.51
C ASP A 302 20.81 7.18 -3.71
N ILE A 303 19.50 7.22 -3.95
CA ILE A 303 18.86 6.57 -5.11
C ILE A 303 19.33 7.25 -6.42
N LEU A 304 19.44 8.57 -6.41
CA LEU A 304 19.87 9.35 -7.56
C LEU A 304 21.37 9.24 -7.84
N MET A 305 22.22 8.93 -6.86
CA MET A 305 23.65 8.79 -7.09
C MET A 305 23.98 7.62 -8.04
N ASP A 306 23.28 6.50 -7.89
CA ASP A 306 23.52 5.28 -8.67
C ASP A 306 22.73 5.23 -10.00
N LEU A 307 21.86 6.21 -10.26
CA LEU A 307 20.96 6.20 -11.41
C LEU A 307 21.64 6.75 -12.68
N GLN A 308 21.95 5.88 -13.65
CA GLN A 308 22.48 6.34 -14.95
C GLN A 308 21.33 6.64 -15.92
N THR A 309 21.18 7.90 -16.30
CA THR A 309 20.22 8.38 -17.32
C THR A 309 20.87 8.37 -18.71
N ARG A 310 20.08 8.21 -19.78
CA ARG A 310 20.57 8.30 -21.16
C ARG A 310 20.73 9.75 -21.61
N THR A 311 19.75 10.57 -21.26
CA THR A 311 19.79 12.02 -21.41
C THR A 311 20.54 12.63 -20.23
N ALA A 312 21.39 13.62 -20.50
CA ALA A 312 22.14 14.30 -19.46
C ALA A 312 21.18 15.02 -18.48
N ARG A 313 21.37 14.83 -17.17
CA ARG A 313 20.47 15.33 -16.12
C ARG A 313 20.16 16.83 -16.22
N HIS A 314 21.16 17.65 -16.54
CA HIS A 314 20.98 19.10 -16.69
C HIS A 314 20.02 19.49 -17.82
N ILE A 315 19.87 18.65 -18.86
CA ILE A 315 18.89 18.84 -19.94
C ILE A 315 17.50 18.57 -19.38
N ILE A 316 17.33 17.46 -18.65
CA ILE A 316 16.05 17.12 -18.01
C ILE A 316 15.64 18.21 -17.01
N ASP A 317 16.56 18.66 -16.17
CA ASP A 317 16.32 19.74 -15.19
C ASP A 317 15.90 21.06 -15.86
N ALA A 318 16.46 21.35 -17.04
CA ALA A 318 16.10 22.53 -17.82
C ALA A 318 14.68 22.41 -18.39
N GLU A 319 14.28 21.22 -18.85
CA GLU A 319 12.92 21.00 -19.36
C GLU A 319 11.86 20.99 -18.26
N VAL A 320 12.14 20.38 -17.10
CA VAL A 320 11.19 20.35 -15.96
C VAL A 320 10.77 21.75 -15.50
N LYS A 321 11.65 22.75 -15.63
CA LYS A 321 11.40 24.13 -15.21
C LYS A 321 10.62 24.98 -16.23
N LYS A 322 10.38 24.48 -17.44
CA LYS A 322 9.72 25.26 -18.50
C LYS A 322 8.21 25.08 -18.49
N THR A 323 7.49 26.15 -18.85
CA THR A 323 6.04 26.12 -19.13
C THR A 323 5.78 25.86 -20.62
N LEU A 324 4.73 25.06 -20.92
CA LEU A 324 4.36 24.63 -22.28
C LEU A 324 4.34 25.79 -23.28
N LYS A 325 5.09 25.62 -24.37
CA LYS A 325 5.00 26.40 -25.62
C LYS A 325 5.16 25.42 -26.77
N SER A 326 4.46 25.67 -27.88
CA SER A 326 4.50 24.84 -29.08
C SER A 326 5.94 24.59 -29.53
N GLU A 327 6.30 23.31 -29.69
CA GLU A 327 7.62 22.87 -30.16
C GLU A 327 7.47 21.83 -31.26
N MET A 328 8.36 21.89 -32.27
CA MET A 328 8.43 20.86 -33.30
C MET A 328 9.25 19.68 -32.77
N VAL A 329 8.60 18.53 -32.61
CA VAL A 329 9.21 17.29 -32.10
C VAL A 329 9.35 16.29 -33.24
N ASP A 330 10.31 15.36 -33.14
CA ASP A 330 10.52 14.33 -34.16
C ASP A 330 9.32 13.38 -34.29
N LYS A 331 9.30 12.60 -35.38
CA LYS A 331 8.16 11.72 -35.72
C LYS A 331 7.95 10.59 -34.71
N VAL A 332 9.01 10.04 -34.13
CA VAL A 332 8.92 8.93 -33.16
C VAL A 332 8.37 9.45 -31.85
N THR A 333 8.92 10.56 -31.35
CA THR A 333 8.42 11.20 -30.13
C THR A 333 6.98 11.66 -30.30
N THR A 334 6.61 12.21 -31.47
CA THR A 334 5.22 12.54 -31.80
C THR A 334 4.28 11.33 -31.72
N ALA A 335 4.72 10.16 -32.20
CA ALA A 335 3.92 8.93 -32.13
C ALA A 335 3.76 8.45 -30.67
N ASN A 336 4.83 8.49 -29.88
CA ASN A 336 4.80 8.13 -28.46
C ASN A 336 3.87 9.06 -27.65
N LEU A 337 3.96 10.37 -27.87
CA LEU A 337 3.07 11.33 -27.22
C LEU A 337 1.60 11.10 -27.57
N ARG A 338 1.30 10.80 -28.84
CA ARG A 338 -0.06 10.45 -29.26
C ARG A 338 -0.56 9.16 -28.61
N PHE A 339 0.29 8.13 -28.51
CA PHE A 339 -0.04 6.90 -27.78
C PHE A 339 -0.39 7.19 -26.31
N LEU A 340 0.29 8.16 -25.70
CA LEU A 340 0.03 8.65 -24.35
C LEU A 340 -1.16 9.62 -24.25
N ASN A 341 -1.92 9.83 -25.34
CA ASN A 341 -3.00 10.81 -25.44
C ASN A 341 -2.56 12.27 -25.17
N ILE A 342 -1.30 12.60 -25.45
CA ILE A 342 -0.76 13.96 -25.40
C ILE A 342 -0.72 14.49 -26.84
N ASP A 343 -1.43 15.58 -27.13
CA ASP A 343 -1.29 16.25 -28.42
C ASP A 343 -0.06 17.19 -28.40
N PRO A 344 0.99 16.91 -29.19
CA PRO A 344 2.18 17.75 -29.23
C PRO A 344 1.93 19.15 -29.78
N ARG A 345 0.75 19.41 -30.37
CA ARG A 345 0.33 20.73 -30.87
C ARG A 345 -0.42 21.57 -29.83
N LEU A 346 -0.59 21.08 -28.60
CA LEU A 346 -1.35 21.80 -27.57
C LEU A 346 -0.72 23.16 -27.26
N GLU A 347 -1.41 24.23 -27.70
CA GLU A 347 -1.27 25.55 -27.10
C GLU A 347 -1.88 25.53 -25.69
N PRO A 348 -1.37 26.34 -24.73
CA PRO A 348 -1.95 26.45 -23.38
C PRO A 348 -3.41 26.93 -23.31
N ARG A 349 -4.07 27.23 -24.44
CA ARG A 349 -5.36 27.94 -24.48
C ARG A 349 -6.61 27.07 -24.61
N SER A 350 -6.52 25.77 -24.92
CA SER A 350 -7.73 24.99 -25.27
C SER A 350 -8.40 24.21 -24.12
N PHE A 351 -7.88 24.24 -22.89
CA PHE A 351 -8.55 23.59 -21.75
C PHE A 351 -9.49 24.49 -20.96
N CYS A 352 -9.39 25.82 -21.09
CA CYS A 352 -10.29 26.75 -20.39
C CYS A 352 -11.60 27.05 -21.15
N GLN A 353 -11.66 26.91 -22.48
CA GLN A 353 -12.84 27.35 -23.24
C GLN A 353 -13.93 26.29 -23.46
N ARG A 354 -13.64 24.99 -23.33
CA ARG A 354 -14.69 23.96 -23.57
C ARG A 354 -15.75 23.83 -22.48
N ARG A 355 -15.63 24.56 -21.36
CA ARG A 355 -16.67 24.57 -20.32
C ARG A 355 -17.60 25.79 -20.37
N GLU A 356 -17.25 26.85 -21.09
CA GLU A 356 -18.07 28.06 -21.13
C GLU A 356 -18.95 28.19 -22.39
N GLU A 357 -18.67 27.44 -23.47
CA GLU A 357 -19.46 27.54 -24.72
C GLU A 357 -20.68 26.59 -24.78
N ASN A 358 -20.85 25.65 -23.84
CA ASN A 358 -22.03 24.78 -23.83
C ASN A 358 -23.17 25.24 -22.88
N ASP A 359 -23.00 26.36 -22.16
CA ASP A 359 -24.02 26.89 -21.25
C ASP A 359 -24.76 28.13 -21.80
N TYR A 360 -24.53 28.52 -23.07
CA TYR A 360 -25.20 29.68 -23.69
C TYR A 360 -26.09 29.37 -24.90
N GLU A 361 -26.30 28.10 -25.27
CA GLU A 361 -27.21 27.71 -26.37
C GLU A 361 -28.52 27.02 -25.94
N MET A 362 -28.88 27.11 -24.65
CA MET A 362 -30.24 26.87 -24.19
C MET A 362 -30.68 27.98 -23.25
N LEU A 363 -31.31 29.01 -23.79
CA LEU A 363 -32.43 29.78 -23.20
C LEU A 363 -32.74 30.96 -24.13
N SER A 364 -33.36 30.68 -25.27
CA SER A 364 -34.18 31.64 -26.01
C SER A 364 -35.56 31.02 -26.17
N ILE A 365 -36.29 30.93 -25.07
CA ILE A 365 -37.74 30.71 -25.10
C ILE A 365 -38.37 32.09 -25.14
N GLU A 366 -39.00 32.37 -26.27
CA GLU A 366 -39.88 33.50 -26.50
C GLU A 366 -40.92 33.62 -25.37
N GLY A 367 -40.98 34.79 -24.73
CA GLY A 367 -42.14 35.21 -23.95
C GLY A 367 -43.15 35.90 -24.88
N PRO A 368 -44.46 35.73 -24.68
CA PRO A 368 -45.48 36.23 -25.58
C PRO A 368 -45.54 37.76 -25.57
N LYS A 369 -45.77 38.34 -26.75
CA LYS A 369 -46.30 39.70 -26.90
C LYS A 369 -47.80 39.68 -26.61
N ASP A 370 -48.27 40.76 -26.01
CA ASP A 370 -49.68 41.04 -25.67
C ASP A 370 -50.72 40.61 -26.71
#